data_AF-A0A1M7GUE9-F1
#
_entry.id   AF-A0A1M7GUE9-F1
#
_cell.length_a   1.000
_cell.length_b   1.000
_cell.length_c   1.000
_cell.angle_alpha   90.00
_cell.angle_beta   90.00
_cell.angle_gamma   90.00
#
_symmetry.space_group_name_H-M   'P 1'
#
loop_
_entity.id
_entity.type
_entity.pdbx_description
1 polymer ?
#
loop_
_entity_poly.entity_id
_entity_poly.type
_entity_poly.pdbx_seq_one_letter_code
_entity_poly.pdbx_strand_id
1 'polypeptide(L)'
;MIRFSTLLTRATAALILGSLLVLAGCHRGSTKGEVSTAAAQGRFDTTIKAYKSGQFLVDGAVLSALDTGSHFAYLKDQGQLPKTVLLERSDDSKIRKDHLQYMARMELDYGFAVYYDDDGTLKRINPMETKARRLEDYHAPAALPDEMKGKSASSSPMDQQEQQH
;
A
#
# COMPACT_ATOMS: atom_id res chain seq x y z
N MET A 1 -69.96 -20.13 19.54
CA MET A 1 -69.39 -18.78 19.36
C MET A 1 -68.09 -18.71 20.14
N ILE A 2 -66.95 -18.71 19.46
CA ILE A 2 -65.62 -18.94 20.03
C ILE A 2 -65.03 -17.59 20.45
N ARG A 3 -64.88 -17.37 21.77
CA ARG A 3 -64.28 -16.15 22.36
C ARG A 3 -62.81 -16.37 22.73
N PHE A 4 -61.95 -16.60 21.74
CA PHE A 4 -60.49 -16.82 21.95
C PHE A 4 -59.63 -16.01 20.97
N SER A 5 -59.93 -14.73 20.74
CA SER A 5 -59.29 -13.98 19.65
C SER A 5 -58.77 -12.57 20.03
N THR A 6 -58.52 -12.29 21.31
CA THR A 6 -57.97 -10.98 21.72
C THR A 6 -56.64 -11.06 22.45
N LEU A 7 -56.26 -12.22 22.99
CA LEU A 7 -54.97 -12.39 23.68
C LEU A 7 -53.83 -12.81 22.73
N LEU A 8 -54.12 -13.55 21.64
CA LEU A 8 -53.09 -13.94 20.67
C LEU A 8 -52.62 -12.77 19.79
N THR A 9 -53.49 -11.82 19.47
CA THR A 9 -53.21 -10.70 18.56
C THR A 9 -52.23 -9.68 19.16
N ARG A 10 -52.15 -9.58 20.49
CA ARG A 10 -51.23 -8.66 21.19
C ARG A 10 -49.81 -9.22 21.30
N ALA A 11 -49.64 -10.54 21.25
CA ALA A 11 -48.34 -11.20 21.31
C ALA A 11 -47.59 -11.12 19.97
N THR A 12 -48.31 -11.13 18.84
CA THR A 12 -47.72 -11.08 17.49
C THR A 12 -47.22 -9.68 17.12
N ALA A 13 -47.89 -8.62 17.58
CA ALA A 13 -47.48 -7.24 17.30
C ALA A 13 -46.18 -6.84 18.01
N ALA A 14 -45.90 -7.40 19.20
CA ALA A 14 -44.68 -7.11 19.96
C ALA A 14 -43.42 -7.73 19.33
N LEU A 15 -43.55 -8.88 18.66
CA LEU A 15 -42.42 -9.57 18.03
C LEU A 15 -41.96 -8.90 16.74
N ILE A 16 -42.87 -8.30 15.97
CA ILE A 16 -42.51 -7.58 14.72
C ILE A 16 -41.79 -6.26 15.04
N LEU A 17 -42.18 -5.55 16.11
CA LEU A 17 -41.50 -4.31 16.55
C LEU A 17 -40.13 -4.56 17.22
N GLY A 18 -39.92 -5.73 17.86
CA GLY A 18 -38.61 -6.10 18.40
C GLY A 18 -37.57 -6.46 17.33
N SER A 19 -38.01 -6.88 16.15
CA SER A 19 -37.13 -7.37 15.07
C SER A 19 -36.38 -6.27 14.33
N LEU A 20 -36.84 -5.01 14.40
CA LEU A 20 -36.21 -3.87 13.72
C LEU A 20 -35.07 -3.22 14.54
N LEU A 21 -35.01 -3.46 15.85
CA LEU A 21 -33.96 -2.91 16.73
C LEU A 21 -32.67 -3.73 16.72
N VAL A 22 -32.72 -5.00 16.33
CA VAL A 22 -31.52 -5.85 16.24
C VAL A 22 -30.67 -5.54 15.00
N LEU A 23 -31.25 -4.94 13.95
CA LEU A 23 -30.49 -4.52 12.76
C LEU A 23 -29.78 -3.16 12.90
N ALA A 24 -30.11 -2.36 13.93
CA ALA A 24 -29.43 -1.09 14.20
C ALA A 24 -28.11 -1.26 15.00
N GLY A 25 -27.75 -2.49 15.36
CA GLY A 25 -26.63 -2.80 16.24
C GLY A 25 -25.25 -3.01 15.58
N CYS A 26 -25.15 -3.11 14.26
CA CYS A 26 -23.86 -3.40 13.58
C CYS A 26 -23.22 -2.19 12.87
N HIS A 27 -23.69 -0.96 13.13
CA HIS A 27 -23.10 0.24 12.52
C HIS A 27 -22.91 1.38 13.53
N ARG A 28 -22.47 1.07 14.75
CA ARG A 28 -22.11 2.09 15.74
C ARG A 28 -20.66 1.92 16.18
N GLY A 29 -19.80 2.68 15.51
CA GLY A 29 -18.49 3.05 16.01
C GLY A 29 -17.36 2.07 15.67
N SER A 30 -16.89 2.07 14.43
CA SER A 30 -15.48 1.78 14.18
C SER A 30 -14.77 3.11 13.99
N THR A 31 -14.30 3.66 15.11
CA THR A 31 -13.28 4.71 15.10
C THR A 31 -12.05 4.14 14.41
N LYS A 32 -11.72 4.63 13.21
CA LYS A 32 -10.45 4.39 12.54
C LYS A 32 -10.04 2.91 12.56
N GLY A 33 -10.93 2.04 12.08
CA GLY A 33 -10.69 0.61 12.00
C GLY A 33 -9.48 0.33 11.13
N GLU A 34 -8.42 -0.13 11.76
CA GLU A 34 -7.29 -0.78 11.15
C GLU A 34 -7.83 -2.02 10.40
N VAL A 35 -8.22 -1.83 9.13
CA VAL A 35 -8.70 -2.94 8.31
C VAL A 35 -7.48 -3.80 8.02
N SER A 36 -7.52 -5.06 8.46
CA SER A 36 -6.49 -6.04 8.10
C SER A 36 -6.43 -6.14 6.57
N THR A 37 -5.23 -6.02 6.00
CA THR A 37 -5.03 -6.04 4.54
C THR A 37 -5.56 -7.30 3.88
N ALA A 38 -5.45 -8.44 4.55
CA ALA A 38 -6.01 -9.72 4.11
C ALA A 38 -7.54 -9.68 3.91
N ALA A 39 -8.28 -8.90 4.71
CA ALA A 39 -9.73 -8.75 4.56
C ALA A 39 -10.11 -7.75 3.45
N ALA A 40 -9.15 -6.98 2.93
CA ALA A 40 -9.38 -5.92 1.95
C ALA A 40 -8.87 -6.26 0.53
N GLN A 41 -8.02 -7.28 0.36
CA GLN A 41 -7.39 -7.65 -0.92
C GLN A 41 -8.36 -7.88 -2.09
N GLY A 42 -9.65 -8.15 -1.85
CA GLY A 42 -10.68 -8.27 -2.90
C GLY A 42 -11.47 -7.00 -3.21
N ARG A 43 -11.11 -5.86 -2.63
CA ARG A 43 -11.87 -4.59 -2.72
C ARG A 43 -11.19 -3.51 -3.57
N PHE A 44 -10.00 -3.78 -4.08
CA PHE A 44 -9.22 -2.86 -4.88
C PHE A 44 -9.32 -3.24 -6.35
N ASP A 45 -9.36 -2.24 -7.24
CA ASP A 45 -9.46 -2.48 -8.67
C ASP A 45 -8.14 -3.02 -9.24
N THR A 46 -7.02 -2.63 -8.65
CA THR A 46 -5.70 -3.17 -9.00
C THR A 46 -4.79 -3.28 -7.79
N THR A 47 -3.85 -4.22 -7.86
CA THR A 47 -2.81 -4.41 -6.84
C THR A 47 -1.46 -4.44 -7.51
N ILE A 48 -0.54 -3.62 -7.02
CA ILE A 48 0.86 -3.58 -7.45
C ILE A 48 1.76 -3.83 -6.25
N LYS A 49 2.98 -4.34 -6.49
CA LYS A 49 3.91 -4.64 -5.40
C LYS A 49 5.13 -3.72 -5.44
N ALA A 50 5.63 -3.32 -4.28
CA ALA A 50 6.87 -2.56 -4.15
C ALA A 50 8.07 -3.41 -4.61
N TYR A 51 9.03 -2.82 -5.31
CA TYR A 51 10.26 -3.48 -5.73
C TYR A 51 11.51 -2.73 -5.21
N LYS A 52 12.70 -3.10 -5.67
CA LYS A 52 13.95 -2.47 -5.24
C LYS A 52 14.06 -1.05 -5.80
N SER A 53 14.65 -0.15 -5.02
CA SER A 53 14.99 1.22 -5.45
C SER A 53 13.80 2.08 -5.92
N GLY A 54 12.63 1.91 -5.32
CA GLY A 54 11.46 2.74 -5.67
C GLY A 54 10.68 2.26 -6.89
N GLN A 55 11.09 1.13 -7.49
CA GLN A 55 10.40 0.48 -8.61
C GLN A 55 9.15 -0.28 -8.14
N PHE A 56 8.35 -0.73 -9.09
CA PHE A 56 7.12 -1.49 -8.84
C PHE A 56 7.08 -2.78 -9.66
N LEU A 57 6.47 -3.81 -9.10
CA LEU A 57 6.05 -5.01 -9.82
C LEU A 57 4.59 -4.84 -10.22
N VAL A 58 4.36 -4.72 -11.53
CA VAL A 58 3.03 -4.57 -12.15
C VAL A 58 2.85 -5.75 -13.09
N ASP A 59 1.84 -6.60 -12.83
CA ASP A 59 1.57 -7.82 -13.60
C ASP A 59 2.79 -8.74 -13.83
N GLY A 60 3.70 -8.78 -12.85
CA GLY A 60 4.93 -9.58 -12.91
C GLY A 60 6.11 -8.90 -13.62
N ALA A 61 5.92 -7.71 -14.20
CA ALA A 61 6.99 -6.90 -14.77
C ALA A 61 7.53 -5.88 -13.76
N VAL A 62 8.86 -5.72 -13.70
CA VAL A 62 9.49 -4.66 -12.91
C VAL A 62 9.51 -3.38 -13.74
N LEU A 63 8.86 -2.34 -13.23
CA LEU A 63 8.74 -1.03 -13.86
C LEU A 63 9.34 0.06 -12.98
N SER A 64 9.95 1.07 -13.60
CA SER A 64 10.31 2.31 -12.92
C SER A 64 9.06 3.06 -12.45
N ALA A 65 9.23 4.07 -11.59
CA ALA A 65 8.11 4.91 -11.19
C ALA A 65 7.51 5.69 -12.38
N LEU A 66 8.38 6.11 -13.32
CA LEU A 66 7.97 6.76 -14.56
C LEU A 66 7.19 5.83 -15.48
N ASP A 67 7.67 4.60 -15.68
CA ASP A 67 7.00 3.61 -16.53
C ASP A 67 5.67 3.15 -15.91
N THR A 68 5.62 3.02 -14.59
CA THR A 68 4.38 2.72 -13.85
C THR A 68 3.36 3.84 -14.03
N GLY A 69 3.79 5.10 -13.93
CA GLY A 69 2.92 6.24 -14.26
C GLY A 69 2.42 6.20 -15.70
N SER A 70 3.31 5.90 -16.65
CA SER A 70 2.96 5.77 -18.06
C SER A 70 1.95 4.64 -18.32
N HIS A 71 2.05 3.53 -17.58
CA HIS A 71 1.06 2.46 -17.61
C HIS A 71 -0.32 2.94 -17.16
N PHE A 72 -0.40 3.69 -16.05
CA PHE A 72 -1.67 4.29 -15.61
C PHE A 72 -2.21 5.36 -16.57
N ALA A 73 -1.33 6.13 -17.21
CA ALA A 73 -1.72 7.08 -18.25
C ALA A 73 -2.39 6.35 -19.43
N TYR A 74 -1.79 5.25 -19.88
CA TYR A 74 -2.40 4.41 -20.92
C TYR A 74 -3.77 3.87 -20.49
N LEU A 75 -3.90 3.33 -19.27
CA LEU A 75 -5.19 2.85 -18.76
C LEU A 75 -6.24 3.96 -18.69
N LYS A 76 -5.83 5.18 -18.34
CA LYS A 76 -6.71 6.36 -18.38
C LYS A 76 -7.22 6.65 -19.78
N ASP A 77 -6.34 6.63 -20.77
CA ASP A 77 -6.70 6.89 -22.16
C ASP A 77 -7.63 5.81 -22.73
N GLN A 78 -7.51 4.57 -22.25
CA GLN A 78 -8.43 3.46 -22.57
C GLN A 78 -9.75 3.51 -21.78
N GLY A 79 -9.93 4.46 -20.86
CA GLY A 79 -11.11 4.51 -19.98
C GLY A 79 -11.14 3.38 -18.94
N GLN A 80 -10.01 2.75 -18.66
CA GLN A 80 -9.82 1.61 -17.76
C GLN A 80 -9.00 1.98 -16.52
N LEU A 81 -8.89 3.26 -16.18
CA LEU A 81 -8.15 3.69 -14.99
C LEU A 81 -8.80 3.08 -13.72
N PRO A 82 -8.05 2.35 -12.88
CA PRO A 82 -8.56 1.85 -11.61
C PRO A 82 -8.93 3.04 -10.71
N LYS A 83 -10.00 2.91 -9.92
CA LYS A 83 -10.37 3.94 -8.93
C LYS A 83 -9.54 3.80 -7.67
N THR A 84 -9.14 2.57 -7.37
CA THR A 84 -8.42 2.21 -6.15
C THR A 84 -7.25 1.29 -6.47
N VAL A 85 -6.08 1.64 -5.94
CA VAL A 85 -4.83 0.89 -6.12
C VAL A 85 -4.32 0.46 -4.76
N LEU A 86 -4.04 -0.84 -4.61
CA LEU A 86 -3.36 -1.38 -3.44
C LEU A 86 -1.86 -1.53 -3.74
N LEU A 87 -1.02 -0.94 -2.90
CA LEU A 87 0.42 -1.16 -2.87
C LEU A 87 0.76 -2.17 -1.77
N GLU A 88 1.33 -3.30 -2.16
CA GLU A 88 1.79 -4.33 -1.23
C GLU A 88 3.31 -4.42 -1.20
N ARG A 89 3.84 -5.08 -0.18
CA ARG A 89 5.22 -5.57 -0.22
C ARG A 89 5.37 -6.71 -1.23
N SER A 90 6.53 -6.82 -1.85
CA SER A 90 6.91 -8.03 -2.58
C SER A 90 7.84 -8.90 -1.72
N ASP A 91 8.17 -10.08 -2.25
CA ASP A 91 9.21 -10.94 -1.68
C ASP A 91 10.60 -10.29 -1.76
N ASP A 92 10.80 -9.37 -2.72
CA ASP A 92 12.07 -8.69 -2.97
C ASP A 92 12.25 -7.38 -2.18
N SER A 93 11.16 -6.76 -1.74
CA SER A 93 11.21 -5.42 -1.16
C SER A 93 9.97 -5.09 -0.33
N LYS A 94 10.22 -4.50 0.84
CA LYS A 94 9.18 -3.84 1.64
C LYS A 94 8.77 -2.51 1.01
N ILE A 95 7.59 -2.02 1.39
CA ILE A 95 7.19 -0.65 1.06
C ILE A 95 8.16 0.32 1.74
N ARG A 96 8.61 1.33 0.99
CA ARG A 96 9.62 2.31 1.42
C ARG A 96 9.07 3.69 1.13
N LYS A 97 9.70 4.70 1.73
CA LYS A 97 9.33 6.10 1.55
C LYS A 97 9.25 6.49 0.07
N ASP A 98 10.20 6.08 -0.76
CA ASP A 98 10.20 6.44 -2.18
C ASP A 98 8.98 5.85 -2.91
N HIS A 99 8.59 4.60 -2.62
CA HIS A 99 7.36 4.02 -3.18
C HIS A 99 6.13 4.86 -2.83
N LEU A 100 6.00 5.26 -1.57
CA LEU A 100 4.88 6.09 -1.12
C LEU A 100 4.88 7.47 -1.79
N GLN A 101 6.06 8.07 -1.99
CA GLN A 101 6.21 9.36 -2.66
C GLN A 101 5.83 9.30 -4.14
N TYR A 102 6.20 8.24 -4.84
CA TYR A 102 5.83 8.03 -6.24
C TYR A 102 4.34 7.70 -6.38
N MET A 103 3.78 6.85 -5.52
CA MET A 103 2.34 6.59 -5.51
C MET A 103 1.52 7.84 -5.18
N ALA A 104 1.96 8.66 -4.23
CA ALA A 104 1.34 9.94 -3.93
C ALA A 104 1.34 10.87 -5.15
N ARG A 105 2.42 10.86 -5.94
CA ARG A 105 2.50 11.62 -7.19
C ARG A 105 1.51 11.10 -8.23
N MET A 106 1.43 9.78 -8.41
CA MET A 106 0.47 9.17 -9.34
C MET A 106 -1.00 9.41 -8.92
N GLU A 107 -1.31 9.37 -7.62
CA GLU A 107 -2.64 9.75 -7.10
C GLU A 107 -3.00 11.19 -7.50
N LEU A 108 -2.05 12.13 -7.43
CA LEU A 108 -2.26 13.52 -7.86
C LEU A 108 -2.39 13.65 -9.39
N ASP A 109 -1.58 12.92 -10.15
CA ASP A 109 -1.54 13.04 -11.61
C ASP A 109 -2.76 12.38 -12.29
N TYR A 110 -3.25 11.27 -11.74
CA TYR A 110 -4.30 10.45 -12.37
C TYR A 110 -5.62 10.43 -11.59
N GLY A 111 -5.63 10.75 -10.29
CA GLY A 111 -6.85 10.88 -9.50
C GLY A 111 -7.43 9.59 -8.92
N PHE A 112 -6.67 8.48 -8.90
CA PHE A 112 -7.04 7.26 -8.20
C PHE A 112 -6.60 7.28 -6.73
N ALA A 113 -7.32 6.57 -5.87
CA ALA A 113 -6.96 6.48 -4.45
C ALA A 113 -5.94 5.36 -4.22
N VAL A 114 -4.85 5.66 -3.52
CA VAL A 114 -3.86 4.64 -3.17
C VAL A 114 -3.99 4.22 -1.72
N TYR A 115 -3.98 2.91 -1.52
CA TYR A 115 -3.86 2.28 -0.23
C TYR A 115 -2.58 1.45 -0.18
N TYR A 116 -2.00 1.29 0.99
CA TYR A 116 -0.80 0.48 1.18
C TYR A 116 -0.91 -0.40 2.41
N ASP A 117 -0.26 -1.54 2.35
CA ASP A 117 -0.09 -2.45 3.48
C ASP A 117 1.11 -2.05 4.34
N ASP A 118 0.85 -1.54 5.53
CA ASP A 118 1.86 -1.25 6.55
C ASP A 118 1.90 -2.39 7.58
N ASP A 119 2.63 -3.46 7.26
CA ASP A 119 2.84 -4.62 8.13
C ASP A 119 1.52 -5.26 8.65
N GLY A 120 0.54 -5.46 7.77
CA GLY A 120 -0.77 -6.07 8.03
C GLY A 120 -1.91 -5.05 8.17
N THR A 121 -1.56 -3.77 8.15
CA THR A 121 -2.48 -2.66 8.39
C THR A 121 -2.72 -1.86 7.12
N LEU A 122 -3.98 -1.81 6.68
CA LEU A 122 -4.35 -1.01 5.53
C LEU A 122 -4.35 0.49 5.85
N LYS A 123 -3.53 1.26 5.15
CA LYS A 123 -3.49 2.73 5.24
C LYS A 123 -3.77 3.36 3.88
N ARG A 124 -4.43 4.52 3.89
CA ARG A 124 -4.59 5.33 2.69
C ARG A 124 -3.42 6.31 2.59
N ILE A 125 -2.89 6.51 1.38
CA ILE A 125 -1.91 7.56 1.13
C ILE A 125 -2.58 8.93 1.27
N ASN A 126 -1.88 9.86 1.92
CA ASN A 126 -2.21 11.27 1.89
C ASN A 126 -1.12 12.01 1.08
N PRO A 127 -1.41 12.45 -0.16
CA PRO A 127 -0.40 13.06 -1.01
C PRO A 127 0.21 14.35 -0.44
N MET A 128 -0.56 15.10 0.38
CA MET A 128 -0.09 16.33 1.02
C MET A 128 0.93 16.05 2.12
N GLU A 129 0.71 14.99 2.92
CA GLU A 129 1.62 14.60 4.00
C GLU A 129 2.85 13.85 3.47
N THR A 130 2.67 13.05 2.42
CA THR A 130 3.71 12.13 1.91
C THR A 130 4.81 12.85 1.13
N LYS A 131 4.62 14.13 0.79
CA LYS A 131 5.54 14.96 -0.03
C LYS A 131 5.84 14.29 -1.37
N ALA A 132 4.84 14.28 -2.25
CA ALA A 132 4.93 13.70 -3.59
C ALA A 132 6.21 14.16 -4.32
N ARG A 133 7.02 13.20 -4.81
CA ARG A 133 8.22 13.47 -5.63
C ARG A 133 7.84 13.41 -7.11
N ARG A 134 8.64 14.03 -7.99
CA ARG A 134 8.53 13.74 -9.43
C ARG A 134 8.77 12.25 -9.69
N LEU A 135 8.06 11.70 -10.68
CA LEU A 135 8.33 10.35 -11.16
C LEU A 135 9.70 10.33 -11.83
N GLU A 136 10.47 9.29 -11.55
CA GLU A 136 11.84 9.14 -12.01
C GLU A 136 12.00 7.76 -12.67
N ASP A 137 12.86 7.73 -13.68
CA ASP A 137 13.30 6.47 -14.28
C ASP A 137 14.30 5.78 -13.34
N TYR A 138 14.44 4.46 -13.46
CA TYR A 138 15.42 3.73 -12.68
C TYR A 138 16.81 3.90 -13.29
N HIS A 139 17.72 4.45 -12.50
CA HIS A 139 19.14 4.50 -12.85
C HIS A 139 19.91 3.50 -11.98
N ALA A 140 20.40 2.43 -12.62
CA ALA A 140 21.28 1.48 -11.94
C ALA A 140 22.53 2.22 -11.42
N PRO A 141 23.01 1.92 -10.20
CA PRO A 141 24.27 2.46 -9.72
C PRO A 141 25.36 2.15 -10.75
N ALA A 142 26.04 3.19 -11.25
CA ALA A 142 27.17 2.99 -12.15
C ALA A 142 28.17 2.07 -11.46
N ALA A 143 28.56 0.98 -12.14
CA ALA A 143 29.63 0.12 -11.64
C ALA A 143 30.88 0.99 -11.45
N LEU A 144 31.40 1.02 -10.22
CA LEU A 144 32.65 1.71 -9.95
C LEU A 144 33.73 1.08 -10.84
N PRO A 145 34.54 1.87 -11.56
CA PRO A 145 35.65 1.34 -12.32
C PRO A 145 36.58 0.54 -11.40
N ASP A 146 37.15 -0.55 -11.91
CA ASP A 146 37.92 -1.53 -11.12
C ASP A 146 39.08 -0.89 -10.32
N GLU A 147 39.57 0.28 -10.76
CA GLU A 147 40.58 1.10 -10.07
C GLU A 147 40.14 1.63 -8.69
N MET A 148 38.83 1.78 -8.45
CA MET A 148 38.27 2.20 -7.15
C MET A 148 37.87 1.03 -6.24
N LYS A 149 38.02 -0.22 -6.72
CA LYS A 149 37.54 -1.43 -6.02
C LYS A 149 38.55 -1.99 -5.01
N GLY A 150 39.73 -1.37 -4.87
CA GLY A 150 40.84 -1.94 -4.11
C GLY A 150 41.48 -0.99 -3.10
N LYS A 151 40.94 -0.95 -1.87
CA LYS A 151 41.75 -0.83 -0.65
C LYS A 151 40.93 -1.32 0.54
N SER A 152 40.87 -2.64 0.69
CA SER A 152 40.38 -3.28 1.91
C SER A 152 41.19 -2.71 3.09
N ALA A 153 40.48 -2.20 4.10
CA ALA A 153 41.04 -1.66 5.34
C ALA A 153 41.59 -2.79 6.25
N SER A 154 42.39 -3.70 5.70
CA SER A 154 43.05 -4.80 6.40
C SER A 154 44.54 -4.80 6.06
N SER A 155 45.22 -3.71 6.38
CA SER A 155 46.66 -3.73 6.58
C SER A 155 47.00 -2.70 7.65
N SER A 156 46.90 -3.11 8.90
CA SER A 156 47.76 -2.52 9.93
C SER A 156 49.14 -3.17 9.72
N PRO A 157 50.20 -2.43 9.36
CA PRO A 157 51.55 -2.89 9.60
C PRO A 157 51.80 -2.70 11.09
N MET A 158 51.75 -3.79 11.83
CA MET A 158 52.66 -3.94 12.96
C MET A 158 54.08 -3.88 12.40
N ASP A 159 54.94 -3.23 13.19
CA ASP A 159 56.40 -3.37 13.27
C ASP A 159 57.31 -2.23 12.80
N GLN A 160 58.16 -1.86 13.77
CA GLN A 160 59.53 -1.33 13.68
C GLN A 160 59.71 0.20 13.63
N GLN A 161 59.43 0.83 14.77
CA GLN A 161 60.27 1.95 15.23
C GLN A 161 61.48 1.40 16.00
N GLU A 162 62.62 2.03 15.76
CA GLU A 162 63.91 1.95 16.46
C GLU A 162 64.93 0.91 15.98
N GLN A 163 65.64 1.28 14.91
CA GLN A 163 67.09 1.11 14.86
C GLN A 163 67.80 2.46 14.61
N GLN A 164 68.64 2.82 15.58
CA GLN A 164 69.93 3.51 15.48
C GLN A 164 69.95 5.04 15.26
N HIS A 165 70.35 5.76 16.32
CA HIS A 165 71.62 6.51 16.38
C HIS A 165 72.15 6.54 17.82
#